data_AF-A0A2J0UCM3-F1
#
_entry.id   AF-A0A2J0UCM3-F1
#
_cell.length_a   1.000
_cell.length_b   1.000
_cell.length_c   1.000
_cell.angle_alpha   90.00
_cell.angle_beta   90.00
_cell.angle_gamma   90.00
#
_symmetry.space_group_name_H-M   'P 1'
#
loop_
_entity.id
_entity.type
_entity.pdbx_description
1 polymer ?
#
loop_
_entity_poly.entity_id
_entity_poly.type
_entity_poly.pdbx_seq_one_letter_code
_entity_poly.pdbx_strand_id
1 'polypeptide(L)'
;MTAKIPLLKVRQWVNTWDQSDWTDHLPKPEDHFFMGSVSLSELRKLAGVSRRRVEERAMKDAPAGYQRGHDRDRSDKIARYIQYGYPASSTRGDVPLTTPDLIHPGWLPTAILVNILKPGDVRYRGGVAVELARNAAINVVETDGLYHLELPSVASTDIEPLEIIDGQHRVFSADGLDSLLSDYDVPVVFFSGLTTSWQAYLFWVINVEPKKINPSLAFDLYPELRNQLWLDRGEGLKIYQEHRAQELTEALWRHAKSPWKGRIELLGNRVEGHVSNAAFIRSLIATFIRRWGSDHKVGGLFGAVDKAGDERILRWNRSQQAAFLIQIWSDVAAAAKGSQNEWAVACREAYALLPDAARQRTNPEGLDAAFAGPHSLLGTDQGVRAILHVFNAMFQVRYDEIGLDSWVLDDVESLMTDDGVSHALDSLKKHTRITQYSATLARELTWTGFDWRTSTGPGLTSDQKPLQASYRGSSGYTALFGNVIEHLTKADNREISETAASVQQMTGRSK
;
A
#
# COMPACT_ATOMS: atom_id res chain seq x y z
N MET A 1 -19.53 29.43 -26.73
CA MET A 1 -19.90 29.74 -25.34
C MET A 1 -19.40 28.61 -24.47
N THR A 2 -18.68 28.89 -23.40
CA THR A 2 -18.33 27.89 -22.39
C THR A 2 -19.62 27.43 -21.72
N ALA A 3 -19.89 26.13 -21.69
CA ALA A 3 -21.06 25.60 -21.02
C ALA A 3 -20.97 25.90 -19.51
N LYS A 4 -22.08 26.33 -18.92
CA LYS A 4 -22.20 26.70 -17.51
C LYS A 4 -23.19 25.75 -16.83
N ILE A 5 -22.79 25.19 -15.70
CA ILE A 5 -23.68 24.32 -14.89
C ILE A 5 -24.13 25.13 -13.67
N PRO A 6 -25.45 25.30 -13.42
CA PRO A 6 -25.93 26.01 -12.25
C PRO A 6 -25.58 25.25 -10.97
N LEU A 7 -25.19 25.99 -9.94
CA LEU A 7 -24.79 25.48 -8.64
C LEU A 7 -25.55 26.16 -7.51
N LEU A 8 -25.88 25.38 -6.49
CA LEU A 8 -26.36 25.85 -5.20
C LEU A 8 -25.18 25.91 -4.22
N LYS A 9 -24.90 27.09 -3.66
CA LYS A 9 -23.94 27.25 -2.56
C LYS A 9 -24.57 26.79 -1.25
N VAL A 10 -23.94 25.84 -0.59
CA VAL A 10 -24.39 25.27 0.69
C VAL A 10 -23.39 25.66 1.77
N ARG A 11 -23.83 26.48 2.73
CA ARG A 11 -23.04 26.81 3.92
C ARG A 11 -23.24 25.73 4.97
N GLN A 12 -22.16 25.04 5.31
CA GLN A 12 -22.16 24.01 6.35
C GLN A 12 -20.94 24.22 7.24
N TRP A 13 -20.90 25.38 7.91
CA TRP A 13 -19.87 25.73 8.87
C TRP A 13 -20.49 26.07 10.22
N VAL A 14 -19.87 25.62 11.30
CA VAL A 14 -20.29 25.92 12.67
C VAL A 14 -19.11 26.48 13.47
N ASN A 15 -19.39 27.43 14.37
CA ASN A 15 -18.36 28.21 15.08
C ASN A 15 -17.42 27.36 15.94
N THR A 16 -17.82 26.14 16.34
CA THR A 16 -16.94 25.22 17.07
C THR A 16 -15.77 24.76 16.22
N TRP A 17 -15.90 24.73 14.90
CA TRP A 17 -14.82 24.32 13.99
C TRP A 17 -13.70 25.36 13.90
N ASP A 18 -13.97 26.63 14.22
CA ASP A 18 -12.94 27.67 14.28
C ASP A 18 -11.91 27.44 15.40
N GLN A 19 -12.20 26.52 16.34
CA GLN A 19 -11.27 26.11 17.40
C GLN A 19 -10.30 24.99 16.96
N SER A 20 -10.43 24.47 15.74
CA SER A 20 -9.56 23.42 15.24
C SER A 20 -8.14 23.92 15.02
N ASP A 21 -7.17 23.03 15.25
CA ASP A 21 -5.75 23.29 15.02
C ASP A 21 -5.41 23.07 13.54
N TRP A 22 -5.46 24.15 12.76
CA TRP A 22 -5.18 24.12 11.33
C TRP A 22 -3.68 24.04 11.09
N THR A 23 -3.26 23.12 10.22
CA THR A 23 -1.85 22.88 9.89
C THR A 23 -1.64 22.97 8.38
N ASP A 24 -0.39 23.02 7.91
CA ASP A 24 -0.10 23.05 6.47
C ASP A 24 -0.63 21.80 5.74
N HIS A 25 -0.66 20.64 6.41
CA HIS A 25 -1.19 19.40 5.86
C HIS A 25 -2.72 19.26 5.98
N LEU A 26 -3.35 20.02 6.89
CA LEU A 26 -4.78 20.07 7.12
C LEU A 26 -5.23 21.54 7.30
N PRO A 27 -5.16 22.35 6.23
CA PRO A 27 -5.45 23.78 6.31
C PRO A 27 -6.95 23.99 6.53
N LYS A 28 -7.35 25.18 6.98
CA LYS A 28 -8.78 25.52 7.09
C LYS A 28 -9.47 25.39 5.72
N PRO A 29 -10.45 24.48 5.54
CA PRO A 29 -11.18 24.37 4.28
C PRO A 29 -12.18 25.53 4.13
N GLU A 30 -12.79 25.65 2.95
CA GLU A 30 -13.85 26.63 2.74
C GLU A 30 -15.08 26.34 3.62
N ASP A 31 -15.80 27.38 4.03
CA ASP A 31 -16.98 27.30 4.90
C ASP A 31 -18.26 26.81 4.19
N HIS A 32 -18.11 26.45 2.92
CA HIS A 32 -19.18 26.04 2.04
C HIS A 32 -18.68 25.02 1.01
N PHE A 33 -19.65 24.35 0.40
CA PHE A 33 -19.46 23.56 -0.81
C PHE A 33 -20.58 23.91 -1.79
N PHE A 34 -20.52 23.35 -3.00
CA PHE A 34 -21.54 23.56 -4.00
C PHE A 34 -22.26 22.26 -4.32
N MET A 35 -23.53 22.34 -4.70
CA MET A 35 -24.32 21.22 -5.18
C MET A 35 -24.90 21.55 -6.55
N GLY A 36 -24.82 20.61 -7.48
CA GLY A 36 -25.33 20.78 -8.83
C GLY A 36 -25.79 19.47 -9.44
N SER A 37 -26.30 19.56 -10.65
CA SER A 37 -26.70 18.41 -11.46
C SER A 37 -25.78 18.36 -12.68
N VAL A 38 -25.16 17.21 -12.92
CA VAL A 38 -24.24 17.00 -14.05
C VAL A 38 -24.58 15.69 -14.73
N SER A 39 -24.56 15.68 -16.05
CA SER A 39 -24.72 14.43 -16.79
C SER A 39 -23.59 13.48 -16.46
N LEU A 40 -23.93 12.21 -16.27
CA LEU A 40 -22.94 11.21 -15.87
C LEU A 40 -21.80 11.12 -16.90
N SER A 41 -22.11 11.31 -18.19
CA SER A 41 -21.15 11.36 -19.28
C SER A 41 -20.20 12.56 -19.21
N GLU A 42 -20.68 13.74 -18.80
CA GLU A 42 -19.82 14.92 -18.65
C GLU A 42 -18.94 14.82 -17.40
N LEU A 43 -19.52 14.38 -16.28
CA LEU A 43 -18.75 14.11 -15.06
C LEU A 43 -17.63 13.09 -15.31
N ARG A 44 -17.94 12.06 -16.12
CA ARG A 44 -17.02 11.01 -16.57
C ARG A 44 -15.87 11.55 -17.43
N LYS A 45 -16.05 12.65 -18.17
CA LYS A 45 -14.98 13.34 -18.92
C LYS A 45 -14.13 14.22 -17.99
N LEU A 46 -14.78 15.03 -17.15
CA LEU A 46 -14.10 16.00 -16.26
C LEU A 46 -13.32 15.35 -15.13
N ALA A 47 -13.69 14.13 -14.74
CA ALA A 47 -12.99 13.35 -13.73
C ALA A 47 -11.87 12.48 -14.31
N GLY A 48 -11.59 12.54 -15.62
CA GLY A 48 -10.42 11.87 -16.17
C GLY A 48 -10.47 10.38 -16.31
N VAL A 49 -11.68 9.85 -16.15
CA VAL A 49 -11.85 8.44 -16.35
C VAL A 49 -11.74 8.16 -17.88
N SER A 50 -11.94 9.17 -18.78
CA SER A 50 -12.22 8.99 -20.23
C SER A 50 -11.03 9.43 -21.04
N ARG A 51 -10.10 8.50 -21.25
CA ARG A 51 -9.22 8.39 -22.43
C ARG A 51 -8.28 7.20 -22.22
N ARG A 52 -8.84 5.98 -22.29
CA ARG A 52 -8.08 4.88 -22.88
C ARG A 52 -8.35 5.00 -24.37
N ARG A 53 -7.37 5.47 -25.16
CA ARG A 53 -7.51 5.36 -26.62
C ARG A 53 -7.72 3.88 -26.93
N VAL A 54 -8.68 3.58 -27.79
CA VAL A 54 -9.02 2.20 -28.19
C VAL A 54 -7.80 1.46 -28.75
N GLU A 55 -6.78 2.18 -29.21
CA GLU A 55 -5.48 1.65 -29.64
C GLU A 55 -4.57 1.21 -28.47
N GLU A 56 -4.65 1.83 -27.29
CA GLU A 56 -3.93 1.40 -26.08
C GLU A 56 -4.57 0.18 -25.41
N ARG A 57 -5.84 -0.13 -25.69
CA ARG A 57 -6.45 -1.40 -25.24
C ARG A 57 -5.80 -2.63 -25.90
N ALA A 58 -5.04 -2.44 -26.99
CA ALA A 58 -4.26 -3.48 -27.64
C ALA A 58 -2.84 -3.64 -27.07
N MET A 59 -2.36 -2.71 -26.24
CA MET A 59 -1.09 -2.81 -25.51
C MET A 59 -1.37 -3.12 -24.04
N LYS A 60 -0.77 -4.21 -23.54
CA LYS A 60 -1.02 -4.76 -22.19
C LYS A 60 -0.49 -3.90 -21.02
N ASP A 61 0.08 -2.72 -21.29
CA ASP A 61 0.88 -1.95 -20.32
C ASP A 61 0.65 -0.42 -20.46
N ALA A 62 -0.57 0.08 -20.19
CA ALA A 62 -0.86 1.53 -20.21
C ALA A 62 -1.20 2.05 -18.79
N PRO A 63 -0.51 3.11 -18.30
CA PRO A 63 -0.48 3.49 -16.88
C PRO A 63 -1.73 4.23 -16.40
N ALA A 64 -2.30 3.81 -15.26
CA ALA A 64 -3.45 4.46 -14.63
C ALA A 64 -3.06 5.42 -13.49
N GLY A 65 -3.71 6.59 -13.44
CA GLY A 65 -3.58 7.58 -12.35
C GLY A 65 -4.39 7.22 -11.10
N TYR A 66 -4.40 8.14 -10.12
CA TYR A 66 -4.92 8.04 -8.73
C TYR A 66 -6.33 7.50 -8.47
N GLN A 67 -7.12 7.19 -9.48
CA GLN A 67 -8.48 6.70 -9.30
C GLN A 67 -8.50 5.17 -9.34
N ARG A 68 -9.30 4.53 -8.47
CA ARG A 68 -9.34 3.07 -8.28
C ARG A 68 -9.09 2.28 -9.57
N GLY A 69 -8.29 1.22 -9.49
CA GLY A 69 -8.35 0.13 -10.44
C GLY A 69 -9.81 -0.26 -10.66
N HIS A 70 -10.27 -0.17 -11.91
CA HIS A 70 -11.68 -0.25 -12.24
C HIS A 70 -12.23 -1.66 -11.95
N ASP A 71 -13.02 -1.81 -10.88
CA ASP A 71 -13.85 -3.01 -10.66
C ASP A 71 -14.97 -3.04 -11.71
N ARG A 72 -14.70 -3.78 -12.79
CA ARG A 72 -15.60 -3.91 -13.95
C ARG A 72 -16.93 -4.54 -13.55
N ASP A 73 -16.92 -5.59 -12.75
CA ASP A 73 -18.13 -6.30 -12.35
C ASP A 73 -19.12 -5.38 -11.62
N ARG A 74 -18.60 -4.52 -10.74
CA ARG A 74 -19.43 -3.56 -10.00
C ARG A 74 -19.96 -2.45 -10.90
N SER A 75 -19.14 -1.91 -11.80
CA SER A 75 -19.57 -0.85 -12.71
C SER A 75 -20.57 -1.37 -13.76
N ASP A 76 -20.37 -2.58 -14.28
CA ASP A 76 -21.29 -3.25 -15.21
C ASP A 76 -22.65 -3.53 -14.54
N LYS A 77 -22.65 -3.91 -13.26
CA LYS A 77 -23.89 -4.07 -12.49
C LYS A 77 -24.63 -2.75 -12.34
N ILE A 78 -23.93 -1.65 -12.09
CA ILE A 78 -24.54 -0.32 -12.00
C ILE A 78 -25.05 0.13 -13.37
N ALA A 79 -24.30 -0.13 -14.45
CA ALA A 79 -24.73 0.18 -15.82
C ALA A 79 -26.05 -0.53 -16.16
N ARG A 80 -26.15 -1.82 -15.86
CA ARG A 80 -27.40 -2.58 -15.99
C ARG A 80 -28.53 -2.02 -15.12
N TYR A 81 -28.22 -1.57 -13.90
CA TYR A 81 -29.20 -0.93 -13.03
C TYR A 81 -29.73 0.37 -13.63
N ILE A 82 -28.87 1.23 -14.18
CA ILE A 82 -29.31 2.46 -14.84
C ILE A 82 -30.23 2.14 -16.03
N GLN A 83 -29.87 1.14 -16.83
CA GLN A 83 -30.60 0.78 -18.05
C GLN A 83 -31.93 0.07 -17.80
N TYR A 84 -32.00 -0.82 -16.81
CA TYR A 84 -33.14 -1.74 -16.63
C TYR A 84 -33.80 -1.69 -15.24
N GLY A 85 -33.18 -1.03 -14.25
CA GLY A 85 -33.64 -1.02 -12.86
C GLY A 85 -33.59 -2.39 -12.18
N TYR A 86 -34.05 -2.46 -10.94
CA TYR A 86 -34.24 -3.72 -10.21
C TYR A 86 -35.69 -4.20 -10.41
N PRO A 87 -35.98 -5.50 -10.59
CA PRO A 87 -35.08 -6.65 -10.44
C PRO A 87 -34.29 -7.02 -11.70
N ALA A 88 -34.62 -6.50 -12.88
CA ALA A 88 -34.01 -6.91 -14.15
C ALA A 88 -32.46 -6.85 -14.16
N SER A 89 -31.88 -5.80 -13.57
CA SER A 89 -30.42 -5.62 -13.45
C SER A 89 -29.68 -6.67 -12.61
N SER A 90 -30.40 -7.47 -11.82
CA SER A 90 -29.82 -8.53 -10.98
C SER A 90 -29.56 -9.84 -11.74
N THR A 91 -30.17 -10.01 -12.91
CA THR A 91 -29.95 -11.17 -13.78
C THR A 91 -28.58 -11.07 -14.45
N ARG A 92 -27.79 -12.15 -14.41
CA ARG A 92 -26.54 -12.24 -15.18
C ARG A 92 -26.86 -12.58 -16.64
N GLY A 93 -26.40 -11.75 -17.58
CA GLY A 93 -26.60 -11.93 -19.02
C GLY A 93 -27.50 -10.86 -19.63
N ASP A 94 -27.93 -11.08 -20.87
CA ASP A 94 -28.87 -10.20 -21.57
C ASP A 94 -30.22 -10.23 -20.87
N VAL A 95 -30.75 -9.05 -20.55
CA VAL A 95 -32.12 -8.90 -20.04
C VAL A 95 -33.07 -9.01 -21.23
N PRO A 96 -33.92 -10.05 -21.32
CA PRO A 96 -34.86 -10.17 -22.42
C PRO A 96 -35.85 -8.99 -22.37
N LEU A 97 -35.95 -8.22 -23.45
CA LEU A 97 -36.93 -7.11 -23.59
C LEU A 97 -38.39 -7.59 -23.61
N THR A 98 -38.62 -8.91 -23.49
CA THR A 98 -39.93 -9.56 -23.48
C THR A 98 -40.62 -9.55 -22.12
N THR A 99 -39.96 -9.09 -21.05
CA THR A 99 -40.53 -8.92 -19.69
C THR A 99 -40.51 -7.44 -19.26
N PRO A 100 -41.35 -6.57 -19.86
CA PRO A 100 -41.38 -5.14 -19.55
C PRO A 100 -41.84 -4.84 -18.12
N ASP A 101 -42.55 -5.77 -17.49
CA ASP A 101 -42.99 -5.73 -16.10
C ASP A 101 -41.84 -5.74 -15.08
N LEU A 102 -40.65 -6.22 -15.47
CA LEU A 102 -39.45 -6.25 -14.63
C LEU A 102 -38.52 -5.04 -14.84
N ILE A 103 -38.84 -4.18 -15.80
CA ILE A 103 -38.05 -2.98 -16.10
C ILE A 103 -38.56 -1.83 -15.23
N HIS A 104 -37.67 -1.26 -14.42
CA HIS A 104 -37.98 -0.16 -13.53
C HIS A 104 -36.96 0.98 -13.70
N PRO A 105 -37.25 2.20 -13.23
CA PRO A 105 -36.28 3.29 -13.27
C PRO A 105 -35.05 2.99 -12.41
N GLY A 106 -33.86 3.08 -13.02
CA GLY A 106 -32.58 2.97 -12.33
C GLY A 106 -32.11 4.32 -11.79
N TRP A 107 -32.68 4.81 -10.69
CA TRP A 107 -32.32 6.13 -10.14
C TRP A 107 -31.08 6.06 -9.24
N LEU A 108 -30.17 7.04 -9.40
CA LEU A 108 -29.00 7.23 -8.53
C LEU A 108 -29.18 8.46 -7.64
N PRO A 109 -29.97 8.39 -6.55
CA PRO A 109 -30.32 9.56 -5.74
C PRO A 109 -29.18 10.05 -4.83
N THR A 110 -28.12 9.26 -4.67
CA THR A 110 -26.99 9.60 -3.79
C THR A 110 -25.96 10.42 -4.54
N ALA A 111 -25.59 11.57 -3.98
CA ALA A 111 -24.66 12.48 -4.61
C ALA A 111 -23.29 11.83 -4.85
N ILE A 112 -22.66 12.19 -5.97
CA ILE A 112 -21.25 11.93 -6.22
C ILE A 112 -20.46 13.09 -5.63
N LEU A 113 -19.45 12.79 -4.83
CA LEU A 113 -18.63 13.81 -4.19
C LEU A 113 -17.36 14.00 -4.99
N VAL A 114 -17.09 15.24 -5.36
CA VAL A 114 -15.91 15.60 -6.13
C VAL A 114 -15.17 16.77 -5.51
N ASN A 115 -13.85 16.78 -5.69
CA ASN A 115 -13.02 17.94 -5.43
C ASN A 115 -12.67 18.62 -6.75
N ILE A 116 -12.84 19.94 -6.82
CA ILE A 116 -12.37 20.77 -7.92
C ILE A 116 -10.91 21.10 -7.63
N LEU A 117 -10.03 20.70 -8.55
CA LEU A 117 -8.62 21.02 -8.48
C LEU A 117 -8.38 22.50 -8.79
N LYS A 118 -7.47 23.12 -8.02
CA LYS A 118 -7.05 24.50 -8.26
C LYS A 118 -5.94 24.54 -9.32
N PRO A 119 -5.82 25.63 -10.09
CA PRO A 119 -4.70 25.80 -11.00
C PRO A 119 -3.37 25.75 -10.23
N GLY A 120 -2.42 24.92 -10.69
CA GLY A 120 -1.17 24.68 -9.98
C GLY A 120 -1.18 23.51 -9.01
N ASP A 121 -2.33 22.86 -8.79
CA ASP A 121 -2.37 21.62 -8.03
C ASP A 121 -1.57 20.52 -8.74
N VAL A 122 -0.69 19.87 -7.98
CA VAL A 122 0.16 18.78 -8.46
C VAL A 122 -0.47 17.44 -8.12
N ARG A 123 -0.52 16.52 -9.09
CA ARG A 123 -0.87 15.11 -8.89
C ARG A 123 0.15 14.23 -9.58
N TYR A 124 0.50 13.14 -8.93
CA TYR A 124 1.31 12.08 -9.54
C TYR A 124 0.52 11.21 -10.54
N ARG A 125 1.04 10.97 -11.73
CA ARG A 125 0.57 9.90 -12.63
C ARG A 125 1.73 9.00 -12.98
N GLY A 126 1.58 7.69 -12.78
CA GLY A 126 2.68 6.74 -13.02
C GLY A 126 3.96 7.10 -12.27
N GLY A 127 3.84 7.63 -11.04
CA GLY A 127 4.99 8.08 -10.24
C GLY A 127 5.56 9.46 -10.60
N VAL A 128 5.06 10.13 -11.64
CA VAL A 128 5.53 11.46 -12.06
C VAL A 128 4.59 12.55 -11.59
N ALA A 129 5.11 13.57 -10.91
CA ALA A 129 4.35 14.77 -10.56
C ALA A 129 3.96 15.57 -11.82
N VAL A 130 2.67 15.75 -12.03
CA VAL A 130 2.08 16.52 -13.12
C VAL A 130 1.26 17.66 -12.50
N GLU A 131 1.24 18.83 -13.12
CA GLU A 131 0.52 20.02 -12.64
C GLU A 131 -0.74 20.27 -13.48
N LEU A 132 -1.85 20.66 -12.85
CA LEU A 132 -3.05 21.04 -13.59
C LEU A 132 -2.85 22.37 -14.33
N ALA A 133 -2.88 22.30 -15.67
CA ALA A 133 -2.79 23.46 -16.53
C ALA A 133 -3.98 24.43 -16.31
N ARG A 134 -3.69 25.74 -16.29
CA ARG A 134 -4.69 26.79 -16.01
C ARG A 134 -5.90 26.77 -16.95
N ASN A 135 -5.70 26.41 -18.21
CA ASN A 135 -6.75 26.34 -19.23
C ASN A 135 -7.64 25.08 -19.13
N ALA A 136 -7.18 24.08 -18.39
CA ALA A 136 -7.90 22.85 -18.09
C ALA A 136 -8.65 22.92 -16.75
N ALA A 137 -8.39 23.94 -15.93
CA ALA A 137 -9.05 24.13 -14.64
C ALA A 137 -10.52 24.53 -14.80
N ILE A 138 -11.33 24.07 -13.85
CA ILE A 138 -12.72 24.46 -13.69
C ILE A 138 -12.80 25.57 -12.64
N ASN A 139 -13.65 26.57 -12.87
CA ASN A 139 -13.89 27.63 -11.91
C ASN A 139 -15.37 27.69 -11.52
N VAL A 140 -15.63 28.04 -10.27
CA VAL A 140 -16.97 28.45 -9.83
C VAL A 140 -17.06 29.97 -9.94
N VAL A 141 -18.00 30.46 -10.74
CA VAL A 141 -18.24 31.89 -10.94
C VAL A 141 -19.60 32.29 -10.37
N GLU A 142 -19.67 33.47 -9.78
CA GLU A 142 -20.92 34.08 -9.36
C GLU A 142 -21.36 35.09 -10.43
N THR A 143 -22.62 35.00 -10.87
CA THR A 143 -23.22 35.94 -11.81
C THR A 143 -24.63 36.21 -11.35
N ASP A 144 -24.95 37.47 -11.05
CA ASP A 144 -26.28 37.90 -10.58
C ASP A 144 -26.80 37.12 -9.35
N GLY A 145 -25.90 36.77 -8.43
CA GLY A 145 -26.22 36.01 -7.21
C GLY A 145 -26.43 34.50 -7.44
N LEU A 146 -26.22 34.00 -8.66
CA LEU A 146 -26.24 32.59 -9.01
C LEU A 146 -24.83 32.07 -9.25
N TYR A 147 -24.53 30.91 -8.66
CA TYR A 147 -23.25 30.24 -8.84
C TYR A 147 -23.30 29.31 -10.05
N HIS A 148 -22.22 29.29 -10.82
CA HIS A 148 -22.09 28.45 -12.01
C HIS A 148 -20.72 27.77 -12.03
N LEU A 149 -20.69 26.51 -12.40
CA LEU A 149 -19.47 25.80 -12.79
C LEU A 149 -19.15 26.14 -14.25
N GLU A 150 -18.02 26.80 -14.49
CA GLU A 150 -17.53 27.02 -15.85
C GLU A 150 -16.66 25.84 -16.28
N LEU A 151 -17.13 25.11 -17.29
CA LEU A 151 -16.40 23.99 -17.87
C LEU A 151 -15.13 24.48 -18.58
N PRO A 152 -14.06 23.66 -18.63
CA PRO A 152 -12.82 24.08 -19.23
C PRO A 152 -13.00 24.27 -20.73
N SER A 153 -12.32 25.30 -21.27
CA SER A 153 -12.35 25.59 -22.71
C SER A 153 -11.67 24.52 -23.58
N VAL A 154 -10.79 23.72 -22.96
CA VAL A 154 -10.03 22.63 -23.59
C VAL A 154 -10.12 21.39 -22.71
N ALA A 155 -10.36 20.23 -23.32
CA ALA A 155 -10.28 18.97 -22.60
C ALA A 155 -8.82 18.73 -22.17
N SER A 156 -8.59 18.59 -20.86
CA SER A 156 -7.26 18.32 -20.33
C SER A 156 -6.65 17.07 -20.97
N THR A 157 -5.35 17.11 -21.25
CA THR A 157 -4.57 15.97 -21.74
C THR A 157 -3.85 15.24 -20.61
N ASP A 158 -3.57 15.91 -19.50
CA ASP A 158 -2.57 15.43 -18.52
C ASP A 158 -3.18 15.13 -17.14
N ILE A 159 -3.88 16.10 -16.53
CA ILE A 159 -4.65 15.92 -15.28
C ILE A 159 -6.04 16.52 -15.44
N GLU A 160 -7.05 15.81 -14.99
CA GLU A 160 -8.43 16.23 -15.11
C GLU A 160 -8.88 17.06 -13.89
N PRO A 161 -9.72 18.07 -14.13
CA PRO A 161 -9.99 19.10 -13.13
C PRO A 161 -10.85 18.64 -11.95
N LEU A 162 -11.45 17.43 -12.01
CA LEU A 162 -12.23 16.86 -10.90
C LEU A 162 -11.60 15.58 -10.37
N GLU A 163 -11.52 15.47 -9.06
CA GLU A 163 -11.18 14.22 -8.36
C GLU A 163 -12.42 13.64 -7.69
N ILE A 164 -12.71 12.36 -7.95
CA ILE A 164 -13.84 11.69 -7.31
C ILE A 164 -13.44 11.24 -5.89
N ILE A 165 -14.09 11.82 -4.88
CA ILE A 165 -13.93 11.42 -3.47
C ILE A 165 -14.81 10.18 -3.18
N ASP A 166 -16.08 10.23 -3.59
CA ASP A 166 -17.05 9.13 -3.46
C ASP A 166 -17.95 9.01 -4.70
N GLY A 167 -18.39 7.80 -5.01
CA GLY A 167 -19.31 7.54 -6.13
C GLY A 167 -18.64 7.11 -7.44
N GLN A 168 -17.34 6.84 -7.43
CA GLN A 168 -16.58 6.47 -8.63
C GLN A 168 -17.17 5.31 -9.46
N HIS A 169 -17.69 4.22 -8.88
CA HIS A 169 -18.28 3.13 -9.69
C HIS A 169 -19.53 3.60 -10.45
N ARG A 170 -20.25 4.61 -9.93
CA ARG A 170 -21.34 5.27 -10.65
C ARG A 170 -20.78 6.01 -11.85
N VAL A 171 -19.69 6.78 -11.67
CA VAL A 171 -19.00 7.45 -12.79
C VAL A 171 -18.56 6.42 -13.83
N PHE A 172 -17.84 5.37 -13.44
CA PHE A 172 -17.33 4.31 -14.34
C PHE A 172 -18.42 3.57 -15.14
N SER A 173 -19.63 3.40 -14.59
CA SER A 173 -20.73 2.75 -15.31
C SER A 173 -21.13 3.45 -16.62
N ALA A 174 -20.73 4.71 -16.81
CA ALA A 174 -20.97 5.43 -18.06
C ALA A 174 -20.30 4.78 -19.28
N ASP A 175 -19.19 4.06 -19.11
CA ASP A 175 -18.41 3.46 -20.21
C ASP A 175 -19.17 2.36 -20.97
N GLY A 176 -20.16 1.75 -20.33
CA GLY A 176 -21.01 0.74 -20.94
C GLY A 176 -22.26 1.29 -21.61
N LEU A 177 -22.46 2.61 -21.60
CA LEU A 177 -23.76 3.24 -21.84
C LEU A 177 -23.69 4.48 -22.77
N ASP A 178 -22.64 4.60 -23.58
CA ASP A 178 -22.28 5.80 -24.37
C ASP A 178 -23.41 6.46 -25.18
N SER A 179 -24.45 5.73 -25.60
CA SER A 179 -25.61 6.28 -26.33
C SER A 179 -26.86 6.56 -25.47
N LEU A 180 -26.90 6.15 -24.21
CA LEU A 180 -28.07 6.21 -23.31
C LEU A 180 -27.97 7.30 -22.23
N LEU A 181 -26.82 7.97 -22.07
CA LEU A 181 -26.51 8.82 -20.92
C LEU A 181 -26.19 10.29 -21.22
N SER A 182 -26.45 10.80 -22.43
CA SER A 182 -26.22 12.23 -22.69
C SER A 182 -27.04 13.12 -21.75
N ASP A 183 -28.23 12.65 -21.38
CA ASP A 183 -29.24 13.39 -20.60
C ASP A 183 -29.52 12.76 -19.23
N TYR A 184 -28.69 11.79 -18.80
CA TYR A 184 -28.83 11.16 -17.48
C TYR A 184 -28.01 11.93 -16.44
N ASP A 185 -28.69 12.84 -15.75
CA ASP A 185 -28.08 13.68 -14.72
C ASP A 185 -28.04 13.01 -13.35
N VAL A 186 -26.95 13.26 -12.63
CA VAL A 186 -26.77 12.82 -11.25
C VAL A 186 -26.54 14.01 -10.33
N PRO A 187 -26.95 13.93 -9.04
CA PRO A 187 -26.58 14.93 -8.06
C PRO A 187 -25.07 14.88 -7.79
N VAL A 188 -24.42 16.03 -7.79
CA VAL A 188 -22.98 16.17 -7.52
C VAL A 188 -22.74 17.22 -6.44
N VAL A 189 -21.88 16.88 -5.48
CA VAL A 189 -21.37 17.79 -4.46
C VAL A 189 -19.93 18.14 -4.82
N PHE A 190 -19.65 19.43 -4.96
CA PHE A 190 -18.36 19.99 -5.33
C PHE A 190 -17.72 20.68 -4.15
N PHE A 191 -16.56 20.18 -3.73
CA PHE A 191 -15.64 20.90 -2.86
C PHE A 191 -14.59 21.63 -3.70
N SER A 192 -14.07 22.74 -3.19
CA SER A 192 -13.11 23.60 -3.90
C SER A 192 -11.72 23.48 -3.27
N GLY A 193 -10.76 22.91 -4.02
CA GLY A 193 -9.35 22.87 -3.66
C GLY A 193 -9.05 22.22 -2.31
N LEU A 194 -9.72 21.11 -2.01
CA LEU A 194 -9.36 20.30 -0.85
C LEU A 194 -7.98 19.68 -1.03
N THR A 195 -7.19 19.73 0.04
CA THR A 195 -5.95 18.95 0.14
C THR A 195 -6.27 17.46 0.12
N THR A 196 -5.29 16.63 -0.25
CA THR A 196 -5.46 15.17 -0.23
C THR A 196 -5.84 14.65 1.15
N SER A 197 -5.35 15.27 2.22
CA SER A 197 -5.75 14.98 3.61
C SER A 197 -7.24 15.19 3.85
N TRP A 198 -7.83 16.27 3.33
CA TRP A 198 -9.27 16.54 3.47
C TRP A 198 -10.13 15.60 2.64
N GLN A 199 -9.68 15.25 1.43
CA GLN A 199 -10.35 14.25 0.61
C GLN A 199 -10.35 12.88 1.33
N ALA A 200 -9.22 12.51 1.92
CA ALA A 200 -9.08 11.29 2.72
C ALA A 200 -10.00 11.30 3.95
N TYR A 201 -10.07 12.43 4.66
CA TYR A 201 -10.97 12.62 5.80
C TYR A 201 -12.44 12.41 5.39
N LEU A 202 -12.89 13.08 4.32
CA LEU A 202 -14.27 12.94 3.84
C LEU A 202 -14.57 11.51 3.40
N PHE A 203 -13.64 10.86 2.72
CA PHE A 203 -13.77 9.46 2.36
C PHE A 203 -13.95 8.57 3.60
N TRP A 204 -13.14 8.78 4.64
CA TRP A 204 -13.22 8.04 5.90
C TRP A 204 -14.58 8.22 6.59
N VAL A 205 -15.03 9.46 6.78
CA VAL A 205 -16.30 9.78 7.47
C VAL A 205 -17.50 9.19 6.73
N ILE A 206 -17.47 9.14 5.40
CA ILE A 206 -18.63 8.69 4.61
C ILE A 206 -18.69 7.16 4.48
N ASN A 207 -17.53 6.51 4.42
CA ASN A 207 -17.43 5.08 4.09
C ASN A 207 -16.99 4.19 5.25
N VAL A 208 -16.12 4.68 6.14
CA VAL A 208 -15.53 3.86 7.21
C VAL A 208 -16.26 4.03 8.53
N GLU A 209 -16.52 5.27 8.95
CA GLU A 209 -17.23 5.54 10.21
C GLU A 209 -18.61 4.85 10.29
N PRO A 210 -19.41 4.81 9.21
CA PRO A 210 -20.67 4.06 9.18
C PRO A 210 -20.49 2.54 9.00
N LYS A 211 -19.26 2.01 9.10
CA LYS A 211 -18.85 0.61 8.87
C LYS A 211 -19.22 0.03 7.50
N LYS A 212 -19.29 0.86 6.46
CA LYS A 212 -19.61 0.41 5.09
C LYS A 212 -18.41 -0.22 4.38
N ILE A 213 -17.19 0.16 4.76
CA ILE A 213 -15.94 -0.32 4.21
C ILE A 213 -14.98 -0.73 5.35
N ASN A 214 -14.17 -1.77 5.13
CA ASN A 214 -13.11 -2.17 6.06
C ASN A 214 -12.08 -1.02 6.19
N PRO A 215 -11.75 -0.55 7.41
CA PRO A 215 -10.74 0.48 7.65
C PRO A 215 -9.42 0.27 6.90
N SER A 216 -8.93 -0.97 6.79
CA SER A 216 -7.68 -1.30 6.11
C SER A 216 -7.71 -0.97 4.62
N LEU A 217 -8.87 -1.14 3.96
CA LEU A 217 -9.06 -0.72 2.58
C LEU A 217 -9.01 0.81 2.45
N ALA A 218 -9.48 1.55 3.46
CA ALA A 218 -9.44 3.01 3.40
C ALA A 218 -8.00 3.56 3.46
N PHE A 219 -7.14 2.99 4.30
CA PHE A 219 -5.71 3.36 4.35
C PHE A 219 -4.91 2.90 3.10
N ASP A 220 -5.43 1.96 2.32
CA ASP A 220 -4.88 1.65 0.99
C ASP A 220 -5.28 2.72 -0.03
N LEU A 221 -6.56 3.10 -0.04
CA LEU A 221 -7.13 4.07 -0.98
C LEU A 221 -6.61 5.49 -0.74
N TYR A 222 -6.44 5.86 0.53
CA TYR A 222 -5.86 7.13 0.95
C TYR A 222 -4.68 6.86 1.87
N PRO A 223 -3.47 6.61 1.32
CA PRO A 223 -2.27 6.43 2.11
C PRO A 223 -2.00 7.58 3.08
N GLU A 224 -2.44 8.80 2.76
CA GLU A 224 -2.40 10.01 3.59
C GLU A 224 -3.04 9.84 4.96
N LEU A 225 -4.01 8.93 5.10
CA LEU A 225 -4.62 8.59 6.40
C LEU A 225 -3.60 8.04 7.39
N ARG A 226 -2.50 7.43 6.92
CA ARG A 226 -1.45 6.82 7.76
C ARG A 226 -0.67 7.85 8.58
N ASN A 227 -0.78 9.13 8.23
CA ASN A 227 -0.04 10.23 8.84
C ASN A 227 -0.92 11.13 9.72
N GLN A 228 -2.23 10.90 9.74
CA GLN A 228 -3.20 11.77 10.38
C GLN A 228 -3.27 11.57 11.90
N LEU A 229 -2.73 12.52 12.66
CA LEU A 229 -2.65 12.49 14.13
C LEU A 229 -4.01 12.33 14.85
N TRP A 230 -5.12 12.70 14.21
CA TRP A 230 -6.47 12.57 14.81
C TRP A 230 -7.00 11.12 14.78
N LEU A 231 -6.47 10.26 13.91
CA LEU A 231 -6.75 8.81 13.91
C LEU A 231 -5.99 8.07 15.02
N ASP A 232 -4.85 8.62 15.45
CA ASP A 232 -3.95 8.02 16.47
C ASP A 232 -4.50 8.11 17.88
N ARG A 233 -5.32 9.13 18.17
CA ARG A 233 -5.95 9.30 19.49
C ARG A 233 -7.11 8.32 19.73
N GLY A 234 -7.48 7.53 18.72
CA GLY A 234 -8.49 6.48 18.81
C GLY A 234 -7.92 5.07 18.63
N GLU A 235 -8.68 4.04 19.00
CA GLU A 235 -8.29 2.63 18.82
C GLU A 235 -8.13 2.21 17.34
N GLY A 236 -8.65 3.01 16.41
CA GLY A 236 -8.74 2.70 14.98
C GLY A 236 -7.39 2.51 14.26
N LEU A 237 -6.37 3.33 14.55
CA LEU A 237 -5.06 3.20 13.90
C LEU A 237 -4.35 1.90 14.32
N LYS A 238 -4.39 1.58 15.62
CA LYS A 238 -3.78 0.36 16.15
C LYS A 238 -4.44 -0.89 15.56
N ILE A 239 -5.78 -0.90 15.51
CA ILE A 239 -6.56 -1.98 14.87
C ILE A 239 -6.18 -2.13 13.40
N TYR A 240 -5.96 -1.02 12.68
CA TYR A 240 -5.50 -1.07 11.30
C TYR A 240 -4.09 -1.64 11.16
N GLN A 241 -3.11 -1.19 11.96
CA GLN A 241 -1.75 -1.71 11.90
C GLN A 241 -1.71 -3.21 12.19
N GLU A 242 -2.49 -3.66 13.17
CA GLU A 242 -2.65 -5.09 13.51
C GLU A 242 -3.33 -5.87 12.38
N HIS A 243 -4.42 -5.34 11.81
CA HIS A 243 -5.12 -5.99 10.69
C HIS A 243 -4.24 -6.08 9.44
N ARG A 244 -3.52 -5.01 9.09
CA ARG A 244 -2.60 -5.01 7.94
C ARG A 244 -1.44 -5.98 8.18
N ALA A 245 -0.87 -5.99 9.38
CA ALA A 245 0.18 -6.94 9.72
C ALA A 245 -0.33 -8.39 9.66
N GLN A 246 -1.55 -8.65 10.10
CA GLN A 246 -2.22 -9.95 9.99
C GLN A 246 -2.38 -10.35 8.51
N GLU A 247 -2.92 -9.49 7.66
CA GLU A 247 -3.11 -9.78 6.22
C GLU A 247 -1.78 -10.10 5.51
N LEU A 248 -0.73 -9.32 5.77
CA LEU A 248 0.60 -9.57 5.21
C LEU A 248 1.20 -10.89 5.73
N THR A 249 1.00 -11.19 7.01
CA THR A 249 1.45 -12.44 7.63
C THR A 249 0.73 -13.65 7.02
N GLU A 250 -0.58 -13.56 6.81
CA GLU A 250 -1.38 -14.59 6.13
C GLU A 250 -0.93 -14.80 4.68
N ALA A 251 -0.62 -13.73 3.96
CA ALA A 251 -0.09 -13.83 2.60
C ALA A 251 1.26 -14.55 2.57
N LEU A 252 2.18 -14.20 3.47
CA LEU A 252 3.46 -14.90 3.63
C LEU A 252 3.26 -16.38 4.03
N TRP A 253 2.24 -16.70 4.82
CA TRP A 253 1.94 -18.07 5.25
C TRP A 253 1.26 -18.93 4.18
N ARG A 254 0.39 -18.36 3.35
CA ARG A 254 -0.40 -19.12 2.35
C ARG A 254 0.28 -19.18 0.98
N HIS A 255 0.92 -18.10 0.56
CA HIS A 255 1.31 -17.91 -0.84
C HIS A 255 2.39 -18.91 -1.29
N ALA A 256 2.19 -19.51 -2.47
CA ALA A 256 3.04 -20.60 -2.98
C ALA A 256 4.53 -20.23 -3.15
N LYS A 257 4.82 -18.97 -3.55
CA LYS A 257 6.19 -18.48 -3.74
C LYS A 257 6.88 -18.05 -2.43
N SER A 258 6.18 -18.06 -1.29
CA SER A 258 6.73 -17.59 -0.02
C SER A 258 7.60 -18.66 0.67
N PRO A 259 8.82 -18.36 1.12
CA PRO A 259 9.62 -19.25 1.97
C PRO A 259 9.03 -19.49 3.36
N TRP A 260 8.01 -18.71 3.74
CA TRP A 260 7.27 -18.84 4.99
C TRP A 260 5.97 -19.64 4.83
N LYS A 261 5.71 -20.19 3.64
CA LYS A 261 4.51 -20.98 3.41
C LYS A 261 4.40 -22.12 4.42
N GLY A 262 3.33 -22.14 5.21
CA GLY A 262 3.09 -23.13 6.27
C GLY A 262 3.91 -22.95 7.55
N ARG A 263 4.92 -22.06 7.57
CA ARG A 263 5.92 -21.94 8.66
C ARG A 263 5.59 -20.90 9.73
N ILE A 264 4.43 -20.26 9.61
CA ILE A 264 3.89 -19.32 10.58
C ILE A 264 2.70 -19.98 11.29
N GLU A 265 2.71 -20.01 12.63
CA GLU A 265 1.71 -20.72 13.41
C GLU A 265 0.39 -19.91 13.51
N LEU A 266 -0.50 -20.04 12.52
CA LEU A 266 -1.81 -19.36 12.52
C LEU A 266 -2.89 -20.09 13.34
N LEU A 267 -2.88 -21.42 13.39
CA LEU A 267 -3.99 -22.25 13.87
C LEU A 267 -3.77 -22.91 15.26
N GLY A 268 -2.88 -22.34 16.08
CA GLY A 268 -2.71 -22.74 17.49
C GLY A 268 -1.94 -24.05 17.73
N ASN A 269 -1.63 -24.83 16.70
CA ASN A 269 -0.74 -25.99 16.81
C ASN A 269 0.71 -25.53 16.73
N ARG A 270 1.44 -25.67 17.83
CA ARG A 270 2.87 -25.32 17.87
C ARG A 270 3.68 -26.35 17.09
N VAL A 271 4.48 -25.89 16.14
CA VAL A 271 5.38 -26.74 15.35
C VAL A 271 6.81 -26.29 15.67
N GLU A 272 7.67 -27.25 16.01
CA GLU A 272 9.07 -26.92 16.34
C GLU A 272 9.77 -26.31 15.11
N GLY A 273 10.51 -25.22 15.31
CA GLY A 273 11.16 -24.49 14.20
C GLY A 273 10.25 -23.51 13.44
N HIS A 274 8.95 -23.42 13.78
CA HIS A 274 8.04 -22.41 13.23
C HIS A 274 8.06 -21.14 14.08
N VAL A 275 7.62 -20.04 13.46
CA VAL A 275 7.48 -18.74 14.13
C VAL A 275 6.01 -18.49 14.45
N SER A 276 5.71 -18.09 15.68
CA SER A 276 4.33 -17.79 16.08
C SER A 276 3.75 -16.62 15.28
N ASN A 277 2.45 -16.68 14.95
CA ASN A 277 1.75 -15.57 14.27
C ASN A 277 1.97 -14.22 14.98
N ALA A 278 1.82 -14.22 16.31
CA ALA A 278 1.96 -13.01 17.11
C ALA A 278 3.38 -12.41 17.05
N ALA A 279 4.42 -13.23 16.94
CA ALA A 279 5.80 -12.73 16.79
C ALA A 279 6.02 -12.09 15.41
N PHE A 280 5.44 -12.67 14.36
CA PHE A 280 5.55 -12.14 13.00
C PHE A 280 4.82 -10.79 12.87
N ILE A 281 3.58 -10.71 13.36
CA ILE A 281 2.77 -9.47 13.41
C ILE A 281 3.52 -8.37 14.15
N ARG A 282 4.00 -8.65 15.37
CA ARG A 282 4.77 -7.67 16.17
C ARG A 282 6.03 -7.20 15.45
N SER A 283 6.64 -8.07 14.64
CA SER A 283 7.82 -7.72 13.84
C SER A 283 7.48 -6.78 12.70
N LEU A 284 6.39 -7.02 11.97
CA LEU A 284 5.91 -6.11 10.91
C LEU A 284 5.49 -4.74 11.47
N ILE A 285 4.71 -4.71 12.56
CA ILE A 285 4.23 -3.48 13.20
C ILE A 285 5.40 -2.56 13.58
N ALA A 286 6.47 -3.13 14.11
CA ALA A 286 7.58 -2.35 14.60
C ALA A 286 8.74 -2.17 13.59
N THR A 287 8.56 -2.62 12.36
CA THR A 287 9.50 -2.40 11.24
C THR A 287 8.77 -1.74 10.08
N PHE A 288 8.23 -2.52 9.15
CA PHE A 288 7.61 -2.04 7.91
C PHE A 288 6.36 -1.17 8.11
N ILE A 289 5.52 -1.44 9.11
CA ILE A 289 4.25 -0.71 9.33
C ILE A 289 4.43 0.46 10.32
N ARG A 290 5.61 0.56 10.93
CA ARG A 290 5.90 1.55 11.97
C ARG A 290 5.69 2.98 11.44
N ARG A 291 5.07 3.85 12.25
CA ARG A 291 5.03 5.29 11.97
C ARG A 291 6.39 5.93 12.28
N TRP A 292 6.75 6.96 11.51
CA TRP A 292 7.82 7.87 11.90
C TRP A 292 7.40 8.75 13.09
N GLY A 293 8.33 9.12 13.96
CA GLY A 293 8.05 9.98 15.11
C GLY A 293 9.32 10.43 15.82
N SER A 294 9.20 11.38 16.75
CA SER A 294 10.32 12.00 17.50
C SER A 294 11.27 10.98 18.13
N ASP A 295 10.73 9.84 18.55
CA ASP A 295 11.46 8.82 19.31
C ASP A 295 12.21 7.84 18.41
N HIS A 296 11.94 7.83 17.11
CA HIS A 296 12.36 6.78 16.19
C HIS A 296 12.90 7.34 14.89
N LYS A 297 14.23 7.29 14.76
CA LYS A 297 14.98 7.83 13.61
C LYS A 297 14.95 6.95 12.35
N VAL A 298 14.22 5.83 12.38
CA VAL A 298 13.88 4.96 11.22
C VAL A 298 12.45 4.45 11.39
N GLY A 299 11.54 4.88 10.51
CA GLY A 299 10.12 4.52 10.46
C GLY A 299 9.87 3.22 9.69
N GLY A 300 8.71 3.10 9.04
CA GLY A 300 8.30 1.91 8.28
C GLY A 300 7.90 2.25 6.84
N LEU A 301 8.38 1.47 5.86
CA LEU A 301 8.07 1.69 4.44
C LEU A 301 6.58 1.64 4.09
N PHE A 302 5.80 0.84 4.80
CA PHE A 302 4.35 0.71 4.61
C PHE A 302 3.54 1.64 5.52
N GLY A 303 4.24 2.35 6.41
CA GLY A 303 3.73 3.50 7.18
C GLY A 303 4.07 4.81 6.46
N ALA A 304 4.74 5.70 7.19
CA ALA A 304 5.26 6.99 6.71
C ALA A 304 6.80 6.97 6.76
N VAL A 305 7.44 7.57 5.76
CA VAL A 305 8.90 7.73 5.66
C VAL A 305 9.23 9.21 5.76
N ASP A 306 10.08 9.63 6.69
CA ASP A 306 10.55 11.02 6.74
C ASP A 306 11.80 11.17 5.85
N LYS A 307 11.78 12.17 4.97
CA LYS A 307 12.95 12.61 4.25
C LYS A 307 13.18 14.09 4.54
N ALA A 308 14.23 14.39 5.30
CA ALA A 308 14.70 15.75 5.57
C ALA A 308 13.62 16.69 6.15
N GLY A 309 12.66 16.17 6.92
CA GLY A 309 11.57 16.94 7.53
C GLY A 309 10.21 16.79 6.84
N ASP A 310 10.17 16.16 5.66
CA ASP A 310 8.92 15.90 4.92
C ASP A 310 8.51 14.42 5.02
N GLU A 311 7.31 14.17 5.55
CA GLU A 311 6.71 12.83 5.54
C GLU A 311 6.30 12.44 4.10
N ARG A 312 6.89 11.37 3.58
CA ARG A 312 6.56 10.69 2.33
C ARG A 312 5.82 9.39 2.60
N ILE A 313 4.93 9.02 1.67
CA ILE A 313 4.14 7.79 1.78
C ILE A 313 4.33 6.95 0.52
N LEU A 314 4.79 5.72 0.71
CA LEU A 314 4.88 4.74 -0.36
C LEU A 314 3.47 4.25 -0.72
N ARG A 315 3.07 4.48 -1.97
CA ARG A 315 1.70 4.26 -2.47
C ARG A 315 1.46 2.83 -2.94
N TRP A 316 2.19 1.87 -2.39
CA TRP A 316 2.03 0.47 -2.71
C TRP A 316 0.74 -0.09 -2.11
N ASN A 317 -0.02 -0.80 -2.93
CA ASN A 317 -1.18 -1.55 -2.48
C ASN A 317 -0.78 -2.79 -1.66
N ARG A 318 -1.77 -3.48 -1.08
CA ARG A 318 -1.54 -4.67 -0.24
C ARG A 318 -0.81 -5.80 -0.96
N SER A 319 -1.16 -6.07 -2.21
CA SER A 319 -0.51 -7.11 -3.02
C SER A 319 0.95 -6.77 -3.30
N GLN A 320 1.28 -5.50 -3.55
CA GLN A 320 2.67 -5.02 -3.69
C GLN A 320 3.46 -5.16 -2.38
N GLN A 321 2.87 -4.77 -1.25
CA GLN A 321 3.52 -4.91 0.07
C GLN A 321 3.83 -6.38 0.38
N ALA A 322 2.87 -7.28 0.16
CA ALA A 322 3.07 -8.72 0.33
C ALA A 322 4.12 -9.28 -0.63
N ALA A 323 4.06 -8.90 -1.91
CA ALA A 323 5.04 -9.30 -2.92
C ALA A 323 6.45 -8.84 -2.55
N PHE A 324 6.62 -7.62 -2.06
CA PHE A 324 7.91 -7.11 -1.62
C PHE A 324 8.49 -7.92 -0.45
N LEU A 325 7.67 -8.22 0.56
CA LEU A 325 8.10 -9.06 1.69
C LEU A 325 8.45 -10.48 1.23
N ILE A 326 7.66 -11.08 0.33
CA ILE A 326 7.96 -12.40 -0.24
C ILE A 326 9.27 -12.36 -1.03
N GLN A 327 9.53 -11.31 -1.80
CA GLN A 327 10.77 -11.15 -2.56
C GLN A 327 11.98 -11.06 -1.62
N ILE A 328 11.92 -10.22 -0.58
CA ILE A 328 12.98 -10.12 0.45
C ILE A 328 13.29 -11.49 1.05
N TRP A 329 12.25 -12.21 1.50
CA TRP A 329 12.47 -13.51 2.12
C TRP A 329 12.95 -14.56 1.12
N SER A 330 12.53 -14.49 -0.14
CA SER A 330 13.02 -15.37 -1.20
C SER A 330 14.51 -15.16 -1.45
N ASP A 331 14.95 -13.90 -1.47
CA ASP A 331 16.36 -13.55 -1.61
C ASP A 331 17.18 -14.03 -0.41
N VAL A 332 16.69 -13.84 0.82
CA VAL A 332 17.35 -14.33 2.04
C VAL A 332 17.44 -15.86 2.06
N ALA A 333 16.36 -16.57 1.73
CA ALA A 333 16.35 -18.03 1.70
C ALA A 333 17.29 -18.57 0.62
N ALA A 334 17.30 -17.97 -0.57
CA ALA A 334 18.20 -18.33 -1.66
C ALA A 334 19.67 -18.04 -1.32
N ALA A 335 19.95 -16.88 -0.72
CA ALA A 335 21.30 -16.49 -0.33
C ALA A 335 21.84 -17.38 0.81
N ALA A 336 21.01 -17.68 1.82
CA ALA A 336 21.34 -18.63 2.88
C ALA A 336 21.68 -20.01 2.30
N LYS A 337 20.82 -20.55 1.41
CA LYS A 337 21.04 -21.83 0.69
C LYS A 337 22.35 -21.84 -0.11
N GLY A 338 22.68 -20.72 -0.76
CA GLY A 338 23.91 -20.58 -1.54
C GLY A 338 25.19 -20.35 -0.69
N SER A 339 25.04 -19.93 0.57
CA SER A 339 26.18 -19.56 1.42
C SER A 339 27.04 -20.76 1.78
N GLN A 340 28.35 -20.63 1.56
CA GLN A 340 29.39 -21.58 2.01
C GLN A 340 30.11 -21.09 3.27
N ASN A 341 29.57 -20.07 3.94
CA ASN A 341 30.16 -19.55 5.16
C ASN A 341 30.05 -20.59 6.30
N GLU A 342 30.97 -20.53 7.27
CA GLU A 342 31.11 -21.49 8.37
C GLU A 342 29.78 -21.73 9.10
N TRP A 343 29.05 -20.65 9.40
CA TRP A 343 27.76 -20.73 10.11
C TRP A 343 26.73 -21.58 9.33
N ALA A 344 26.66 -21.41 8.01
CA ALA A 344 25.66 -22.05 7.16
C ALA A 344 25.99 -23.53 6.95
N VAL A 345 27.26 -23.84 6.71
CA VAL A 345 27.76 -25.22 6.62
C VAL A 345 27.52 -25.95 7.94
N ALA A 346 27.87 -25.34 9.07
CA ALA A 346 27.69 -25.95 10.39
C ALA A 346 26.21 -26.22 10.70
N CYS A 347 25.29 -25.32 10.34
CA CYS A 347 23.84 -25.57 10.46
C CYS A 347 23.38 -26.78 9.62
N ARG A 348 23.87 -26.92 8.38
CA ARG A 348 23.51 -28.05 7.50
C ARG A 348 24.06 -29.38 8.01
N GLU A 349 25.33 -29.40 8.42
CA GLU A 349 25.98 -30.60 8.93
C GLU A 349 25.29 -31.09 10.22
N ALA A 350 25.01 -30.20 11.17
CA ALA A 350 24.28 -30.59 12.38
C ALA A 350 22.87 -31.09 12.08
N TYR A 351 22.16 -30.48 11.11
CA TYR A 351 20.84 -30.96 10.71
C TYR A 351 20.89 -32.33 10.01
N ALA A 352 21.92 -32.59 9.21
CA ALA A 352 22.14 -33.88 8.56
C ALA A 352 22.41 -35.03 9.56
N LEU A 353 22.93 -34.71 10.75
CA LEU A 353 23.15 -35.66 11.84
C LEU A 353 21.89 -35.94 12.68
N LEU A 354 20.83 -35.15 12.54
CA LEU A 354 19.57 -35.39 13.27
C LEU A 354 18.86 -36.65 12.75
N PRO A 355 18.19 -37.44 13.61
CA PRO A 355 17.30 -38.50 13.18
C PRO A 355 16.18 -37.97 12.26
N ASP A 356 15.68 -38.79 11.33
CA ASP A 356 14.62 -38.39 10.39
C ASP A 356 13.38 -37.82 11.08
N ALA A 357 12.97 -38.42 12.20
CA ALA A 357 11.85 -37.93 13.00
C ALA A 357 12.08 -36.51 13.54
N ALA A 358 13.32 -36.18 13.95
CA ALA A 358 13.67 -34.84 14.42
C ALA A 358 13.75 -33.84 13.26
N ARG A 359 14.26 -34.25 12.11
CA ARG A 359 14.26 -33.45 10.88
C ARG A 359 12.86 -33.07 10.43
N GLN A 360 11.95 -34.03 10.38
CA GLN A 360 10.55 -33.82 10.01
C GLN A 360 9.81 -32.93 11.03
N ARG A 361 10.16 -33.02 12.32
CA ARG A 361 9.53 -32.21 13.37
C ARG A 361 9.98 -30.74 13.35
N THR A 362 11.24 -30.49 13.00
CA THR A 362 11.87 -29.14 13.10
C THR A 362 11.90 -28.37 11.79
N ASN A 363 11.75 -29.04 10.66
CA ASN A 363 11.70 -28.44 9.32
C ASN A 363 10.89 -29.36 8.38
N PRO A 364 9.57 -29.49 8.61
CA PRO A 364 8.69 -30.36 7.82
C PRO A 364 8.61 -29.96 6.35
N GLU A 365 8.87 -28.70 6.00
CA GLU A 365 8.84 -28.18 4.64
C GLU A 365 10.09 -28.54 3.82
N GLY A 366 11.12 -29.13 4.45
CA GLY A 366 12.34 -29.55 3.77
C GLY A 366 13.15 -28.40 3.18
N LEU A 367 13.10 -27.22 3.79
CA LEU A 367 13.89 -26.06 3.37
C LEU A 367 15.36 -26.23 3.76
N ASP A 368 16.24 -25.38 3.22
CA ASP A 368 17.66 -25.41 3.56
C ASP A 368 17.85 -25.15 5.08
N ALA A 369 18.66 -25.99 5.73
CA ALA A 369 18.85 -25.93 7.18
C ALA A 369 19.55 -24.66 7.66
N ALA A 370 20.31 -23.96 6.82
CA ALA A 370 20.87 -22.65 7.16
C ALA A 370 19.76 -21.58 7.24
N PHE A 371 18.61 -21.79 6.60
CA PHE A 371 17.46 -20.89 6.70
C PHE A 371 16.43 -21.35 7.75
N ALA A 372 16.09 -22.64 7.74
CA ALA A 372 14.94 -23.18 8.47
C ALA A 372 15.29 -24.21 9.55
N GLY A 373 16.57 -24.57 9.69
CA GLY A 373 17.00 -25.57 10.67
C GLY A 373 16.93 -25.05 12.11
N PRO A 374 16.91 -25.96 13.10
CA PRO A 374 16.77 -25.62 14.53
C PRO A 374 17.94 -24.80 15.10
N HIS A 375 19.06 -24.77 14.37
CA HIS A 375 20.25 -24.01 14.75
C HIS A 375 20.39 -22.69 13.98
N SER A 376 19.44 -22.32 13.11
CA SER A 376 19.46 -21.05 12.39
C SER A 376 18.61 -19.99 13.10
N LEU A 377 19.20 -18.82 13.36
CA LEU A 377 18.48 -17.64 13.84
C LEU A 377 17.50 -17.10 12.80
N LEU A 378 17.75 -17.29 11.50
CA LEU A 378 16.88 -16.78 10.42
C LEU A 378 15.45 -17.35 10.52
N GLY A 379 15.31 -18.58 11.04
CA GLY A 379 14.03 -19.24 11.30
C GLY A 379 13.38 -18.90 12.64
N THR A 380 13.93 -17.96 13.41
CA THR A 380 13.41 -17.57 14.75
C THR A 380 12.71 -16.21 14.71
N ASP A 381 11.96 -15.88 15.75
CA ASP A 381 11.36 -14.54 15.94
C ASP A 381 12.41 -13.42 15.94
N GLN A 382 13.58 -13.67 16.54
CA GLN A 382 14.71 -12.72 16.56
C GLN A 382 15.25 -12.45 15.16
N GLY A 383 15.48 -13.50 14.37
CA GLY A 383 15.96 -13.37 12.99
C GLY A 383 14.92 -12.72 12.08
N VAL A 384 13.64 -13.09 12.21
CA VAL A 384 12.54 -12.43 11.49
C VAL A 384 12.54 -10.93 11.77
N ARG A 385 12.61 -10.54 13.05
CA ARG A 385 12.65 -9.13 13.44
C ARG A 385 13.89 -8.42 12.88
N ALA A 386 15.06 -9.04 12.95
CA ALA A 386 16.30 -8.45 12.46
C ALA A 386 16.30 -8.25 10.95
N ILE A 387 15.94 -9.28 10.18
CA ILE A 387 15.86 -9.21 8.70
C ILE A 387 14.86 -8.13 8.28
N LEU A 388 13.65 -8.14 8.83
CA LEU A 388 12.64 -7.13 8.49
C LEU A 388 13.12 -5.72 8.83
N HIS A 389 13.79 -5.53 9.98
CA HIS A 389 14.28 -4.23 10.40
C HIS A 389 15.42 -3.71 9.52
N VAL A 390 16.40 -4.57 9.21
CA VAL A 390 17.54 -4.23 8.33
C VAL A 390 17.04 -3.88 6.94
N PHE A 391 16.24 -4.74 6.31
CA PHE A 391 15.74 -4.46 4.97
C PHE A 391 14.91 -3.16 4.94
N ASN A 392 13.99 -2.97 5.89
CA ASN A 392 13.22 -1.73 5.99
C ASN A 392 14.12 -0.49 6.11
N ALA A 393 15.13 -0.50 6.99
CA ALA A 393 16.02 0.63 7.18
C ALA A 393 16.90 0.91 5.93
N MET A 394 17.47 -0.15 5.35
CA MET A 394 18.37 -0.05 4.19
C MET A 394 17.64 0.44 2.94
N PHE A 395 16.37 0.05 2.75
CA PHE A 395 15.54 0.53 1.65
C PHE A 395 15.02 1.96 1.89
N GLN A 396 14.77 2.37 3.13
CA GLN A 396 14.40 3.76 3.43
C GLN A 396 15.51 4.74 3.13
N VAL A 397 16.74 4.44 3.53
CA VAL A 397 17.90 5.32 3.26
C VAL A 397 18.13 5.48 1.76
N ARG A 398 17.77 4.47 0.96
CA ARG A 398 17.98 4.41 -0.49
C ARG A 398 16.70 4.59 -1.31
N TYR A 399 15.69 5.21 -0.71
CA TYR A 399 14.33 5.25 -1.26
C TYR A 399 14.31 5.78 -2.70
N ASP A 400 14.98 6.93 -2.94
CA ASP A 400 15.02 7.58 -4.25
C ASP A 400 16.02 6.92 -5.20
N GLU A 401 17.19 6.51 -4.72
CA GLU A 401 18.25 5.89 -5.56
C GLU A 401 17.85 4.52 -6.11
N ILE A 402 16.93 3.84 -5.41
CA ILE A 402 16.36 2.57 -5.83
C ILE A 402 15.07 2.77 -6.65
N GLY A 403 14.45 3.95 -6.56
CA GLY A 403 13.20 4.28 -7.25
C GLY A 403 12.02 3.47 -6.72
N LEU A 404 11.84 3.39 -5.40
CA LEU A 404 10.75 2.60 -4.81
C LEU A 404 9.35 3.07 -5.25
N ASP A 405 9.20 4.37 -5.45
CA ASP A 405 7.99 5.02 -5.95
C ASP A 405 7.70 4.74 -7.44
N SER A 406 8.72 4.36 -8.21
CA SER A 406 8.56 4.01 -9.62
C SER A 406 7.86 2.66 -9.86
N TRP A 407 7.76 1.80 -8.83
CA TRP A 407 7.03 0.54 -8.95
C TRP A 407 5.53 0.75 -8.75
N VAL A 408 4.82 0.83 -9.87
CA VAL A 408 3.37 1.04 -9.94
C VAL A 408 2.69 -0.21 -10.50
N LEU A 409 1.56 -0.58 -9.93
CA LEU A 409 0.65 -1.59 -10.50
C LEU A 409 -0.68 -0.93 -10.83
N ASP A 410 -1.18 -1.20 -12.02
CA ASP A 410 -2.42 -0.61 -12.55
C ASP A 410 -3.68 -1.16 -11.86
N ASP A 411 -3.61 -2.35 -11.27
CA ASP A 411 -4.72 -2.97 -10.53
C ASP A 411 -4.57 -2.79 -9.02
N VAL A 412 -5.36 -1.85 -8.49
CA VAL A 412 -5.66 -1.76 -7.06
C VAL A 412 -6.86 -2.65 -6.77
N GLU A 413 -6.63 -3.96 -6.70
CA GLU A 413 -7.67 -4.87 -6.21
C GLU A 413 -8.04 -4.49 -4.77
N SER A 414 -9.34 -4.45 -4.49
CA SER A 414 -9.86 -4.09 -3.17
C SER A 414 -9.57 -5.14 -2.08
N LEU A 415 -9.13 -6.34 -2.47
CA LEU A 415 -8.76 -7.43 -1.60
C LEU A 415 -7.39 -7.95 -1.99
N MET A 416 -6.60 -8.39 -1.01
CA MET A 416 -5.36 -9.08 -1.29
C MET A 416 -5.67 -10.52 -1.70
N THR A 417 -5.46 -10.84 -2.98
CA THR A 417 -5.65 -12.18 -3.55
C THR A 417 -4.29 -12.84 -3.84
N ASP A 418 -4.22 -14.17 -3.85
CA ASP A 418 -2.97 -14.86 -4.16
C ASP A 418 -2.53 -14.61 -5.62
N ASP A 419 -3.48 -14.44 -6.54
CA ASP A 419 -3.23 -14.06 -7.93
C ASP A 419 -2.71 -12.62 -8.03
N GLY A 420 -3.31 -11.68 -7.30
CA GLY A 420 -2.84 -10.31 -7.21
C GLY A 420 -1.42 -10.20 -6.64
N VAL A 421 -1.10 -10.99 -5.61
CA VAL A 421 0.27 -11.09 -5.05
C VAL A 421 1.23 -11.71 -6.07
N SER A 422 0.81 -12.74 -6.81
CA SER A 422 1.62 -13.35 -7.87
C SER A 422 1.90 -12.38 -9.01
N HIS A 423 0.90 -11.63 -9.44
CA HIS A 423 1.04 -10.59 -10.46
C HIS A 423 1.98 -9.48 -9.98
N ALA A 424 1.83 -9.03 -8.74
CA ALA A 424 2.71 -8.05 -8.13
C ALA A 424 4.17 -8.55 -8.05
N LEU A 425 4.38 -9.80 -7.64
CA LEU A 425 5.72 -10.42 -7.62
C LEU A 425 6.35 -10.47 -9.00
N ASP A 426 5.59 -10.84 -10.03
CA ASP A 426 6.12 -10.95 -11.38
C ASP A 426 6.37 -9.57 -12.02
N SER A 427 5.61 -8.54 -11.63
CA SER A 427 5.91 -7.15 -11.93
C SER A 427 7.16 -6.65 -11.21
N LEU A 428 7.30 -6.92 -9.91
CA LEU A 428 8.46 -6.51 -9.11
C LEU A 428 9.78 -7.05 -9.70
N LYS A 429 9.78 -8.28 -10.23
CA LYS A 429 10.95 -8.87 -10.91
C LYS A 429 11.45 -8.06 -12.11
N LYS A 430 10.57 -7.28 -12.76
CA LYS A 430 10.95 -6.39 -13.86
C LYS A 430 11.65 -5.14 -13.35
N HIS A 431 11.44 -4.75 -12.09
CA HIS A 431 12.17 -3.66 -11.43
C HIS A 431 13.53 -4.16 -10.92
N THR A 432 14.50 -4.18 -11.84
CA THR A 432 15.84 -4.72 -11.60
C THR A 432 16.57 -4.02 -10.46
N ARG A 433 16.42 -2.70 -10.29
CA ARG A 433 17.11 -1.97 -9.20
C ARG A 433 16.67 -2.43 -7.82
N ILE A 434 15.36 -2.56 -7.59
CA ILE A 434 14.78 -3.03 -6.32
C ILE A 434 15.24 -4.46 -6.02
N THR A 435 15.09 -5.35 -7.00
CA THR A 435 15.40 -6.78 -6.83
C THR A 435 16.88 -7.06 -6.71
N GLN A 436 17.74 -6.38 -7.48
CA GLN A 436 19.19 -6.49 -7.36
C GLN A 436 19.69 -5.98 -6.01
N TYR A 437 19.15 -4.86 -5.51
CA TYR A 437 19.51 -4.35 -4.19
C TYR A 437 19.11 -5.33 -3.08
N SER A 438 17.87 -5.85 -3.12
CA SER A 438 17.39 -6.88 -2.19
C SER A 438 18.29 -8.12 -2.18
N ALA A 439 18.58 -8.67 -3.37
CA ALA A 439 19.43 -9.86 -3.52
C ALA A 439 20.88 -9.61 -3.07
N THR A 440 21.43 -8.43 -3.35
CA THR A 440 22.77 -8.03 -2.90
C THR A 440 22.84 -7.93 -1.39
N LEU A 441 21.86 -7.26 -0.76
CA LEU A 441 21.78 -7.16 0.69
C LEU A 441 21.63 -8.55 1.35
N ALA A 442 20.80 -9.43 0.80
CA ALA A 442 20.67 -10.81 1.28
C ALA A 442 21.98 -11.59 1.21
N ARG A 443 22.77 -11.41 0.13
CA ARG A 443 24.08 -12.03 -0.02
C ARG A 443 25.09 -11.48 0.97
N GLU A 444 25.17 -10.16 1.14
CA GLU A 444 26.04 -9.55 2.15
C GLU A 444 25.72 -10.04 3.55
N LEU A 445 24.43 -10.19 3.89
CA LEU A 445 24.03 -10.72 5.19
C LEU A 445 24.44 -12.18 5.43
N THR A 446 24.54 -12.99 4.38
CA THR A 446 24.68 -14.44 4.52
C THR A 446 26.07 -14.97 4.13
N TRP A 447 26.79 -14.29 3.24
CA TRP A 447 28.05 -14.76 2.66
C TRP A 447 29.28 -14.15 3.35
N THR A 448 29.18 -12.91 3.87
CA THR A 448 30.36 -12.16 4.34
C THR A 448 30.68 -12.32 5.83
N GLY A 449 30.14 -13.34 6.50
CA GLY A 449 30.64 -13.77 7.82
C GLY A 449 29.81 -13.38 9.03
N PHE A 450 28.63 -12.77 8.85
CA PHE A 450 27.70 -12.65 9.97
C PHE A 450 27.20 -14.04 10.38
N ASP A 451 27.36 -14.37 11.66
CA ASP A 451 27.02 -15.68 12.19
C ASP A 451 25.54 -15.75 12.60
N TRP A 452 24.73 -16.42 11.78
CA TRP A 452 23.31 -16.65 12.02
C TRP A 452 23.02 -17.91 12.85
N ARG A 453 24.01 -18.56 13.47
CA ARG A 453 23.75 -19.69 14.36
C ARG A 453 23.05 -19.22 15.63
N THR A 454 22.09 -20.01 16.14
CA THR A 454 21.56 -19.81 17.49
C THR A 454 22.63 -20.08 18.53
N SER A 455 22.42 -19.68 19.79
CA SER A 455 23.40 -19.92 20.86
C SER A 455 23.65 -21.41 21.19
N THR A 456 22.81 -22.30 20.67
CA THR A 456 22.97 -23.76 20.74
C THR A 456 23.52 -24.34 19.43
N GLY A 457 23.95 -23.48 18.51
CA GLY A 457 24.52 -23.88 17.23
C GLY A 457 25.86 -24.61 17.39
N PRO A 458 26.15 -25.55 16.48
CA PRO A 458 27.41 -26.29 16.48
C PRO A 458 28.61 -25.38 16.15
N GLY A 459 29.78 -25.72 16.68
CA GLY A 459 31.05 -25.07 16.33
C GLY A 459 31.29 -23.69 16.95
N LEU A 460 30.37 -23.16 17.76
CA LEU A 460 30.55 -21.86 18.42
C LEU A 460 31.68 -21.89 19.47
N THR A 461 32.57 -20.89 19.41
CA THR A 461 33.64 -20.68 20.39
C THR A 461 33.12 -20.22 21.75
N SER A 462 34.00 -20.19 22.76
CA SER A 462 33.69 -19.68 24.11
C SER A 462 33.16 -18.26 24.11
N ASP A 463 33.58 -17.45 23.13
CA ASP A 463 33.27 -16.03 23.06
C ASP A 463 32.02 -15.76 22.19
N GLN A 464 31.76 -16.63 21.22
CA GLN A 464 30.56 -16.54 20.37
C GLN A 464 29.29 -16.99 21.09
N LYS A 465 29.36 -18.01 21.96
CA LYS A 465 28.17 -18.53 22.66
C LYS A 465 27.45 -17.46 23.52
N PRO A 466 28.14 -16.66 24.36
CA PRO A 466 27.51 -15.58 25.12
C PRO A 466 26.90 -14.51 24.22
N LEU A 467 27.58 -14.13 23.14
CA LEU A 467 27.06 -13.15 22.16
C LEU A 467 25.76 -13.66 21.53
N GLN A 468 25.73 -14.89 21.04
CA GLN A 468 24.51 -15.47 20.46
C GLN A 468 23.39 -15.64 21.49
N ALA A 469 23.72 -15.93 22.75
CA ALA A 469 22.75 -16.01 23.83
C ALA A 469 22.13 -14.64 24.17
N SER A 470 22.89 -13.55 23.99
CA SER A 470 22.42 -12.17 24.24
C SER A 470 21.29 -11.74 23.30
N TYR A 471 21.13 -12.40 22.15
CA TYR A 471 20.04 -12.15 21.22
C TYR A 471 18.70 -12.73 21.68
N ARG A 472 18.65 -13.46 22.79
CA ARG A 472 17.38 -13.96 23.35
C ARG A 472 16.69 -12.87 24.17
N GLY A 473 15.36 -12.85 24.12
CA GLY A 473 14.53 -11.93 24.89
C GLY A 473 14.29 -10.59 24.20
N SER A 474 13.66 -9.65 24.91
CA SER A 474 13.19 -8.39 24.32
C SER A 474 14.30 -7.41 23.93
N SER A 475 15.41 -7.37 24.69
CA SER A 475 16.58 -6.56 24.34
C SER A 475 17.38 -7.15 23.17
N GLY A 476 17.22 -8.45 22.91
CA GLY A 476 17.91 -9.20 21.86
C GLY A 476 17.64 -8.65 20.46
N TYR A 477 16.40 -8.22 20.17
CA TYR A 477 16.03 -7.62 18.89
C TYR A 477 16.89 -6.40 18.54
N THR A 478 17.10 -5.53 19.52
CA THR A 478 17.81 -4.26 19.39
C THR A 478 19.31 -4.51 19.20
N ALA A 479 19.87 -5.46 19.96
CA ALA A 479 21.27 -5.87 19.88
C ALA A 479 21.58 -6.57 18.55
N LEU A 480 20.76 -7.54 18.14
CA LEU A 480 20.92 -8.27 16.89
C LEU A 480 20.88 -7.32 15.68
N PHE A 481 19.90 -6.42 15.62
CA PHE A 481 19.86 -5.38 14.59
C PHE A 481 21.14 -4.54 14.56
N GLY A 482 21.72 -4.21 15.72
CA GLY A 482 22.93 -3.39 15.81
C GLY A 482 24.15 -4.09 15.29
N ASN A 483 24.33 -5.35 15.68
CA ASN A 483 25.46 -6.15 15.25
C ASN A 483 25.37 -6.48 13.76
N VAL A 484 24.16 -6.69 13.23
CA VAL A 484 23.96 -6.87 11.78
C VAL A 484 24.30 -5.58 11.02
N ILE A 485 23.86 -4.41 11.48
CA ILE A 485 24.22 -3.14 10.83
C ILE A 485 25.73 -2.87 10.93
N GLU A 486 26.36 -3.09 12.09
CA GLU A 486 27.82 -2.96 12.25
C GLU A 486 28.57 -3.90 11.29
N HIS A 487 28.07 -5.14 11.10
CA HIS A 487 28.62 -6.06 10.11
C HIS A 487 28.50 -5.50 8.69
N LEU A 488 27.31 -5.03 8.31
CA LEU A 488 27.06 -4.49 6.97
C LEU A 488 27.87 -3.22 6.66
N THR A 489 28.26 -2.43 7.66
CA THR A 489 29.17 -1.28 7.43
C THR A 489 30.54 -1.70 6.87
N LYS A 490 30.90 -2.97 7.01
CA LYS A 490 32.15 -3.58 6.55
C LYS A 490 31.94 -4.48 5.32
N ALA A 491 30.75 -4.44 4.70
CA ALA A 491 30.44 -5.21 3.50
C ALA A 491 31.37 -4.82 2.34
N ASP A 492 31.71 -5.80 1.48
CA ASP A 492 32.54 -5.56 0.30
C ASP A 492 31.78 -4.74 -0.75
N ASN A 493 30.46 -4.91 -0.82
CA ASN A 493 29.62 -4.09 -1.66
C ASN A 493 29.50 -2.66 -1.09
N ARG A 494 30.17 -1.73 -1.77
CA ARG A 494 30.18 -0.30 -1.42
C ARG A 494 28.79 0.31 -1.23
N GLU A 495 27.83 -0.05 -2.08
CA GLU A 495 26.45 0.46 -1.99
C GLU A 495 25.76 -0.01 -0.70
N ILE A 496 26.01 -1.25 -0.26
CA ILE A 496 25.52 -1.76 1.02
C ILE A 496 26.27 -1.14 2.20
N SER A 497 27.59 -1.05 2.16
CA SER A 497 28.39 -0.54 3.27
C SER A 497 28.10 0.93 3.58
N GLU A 498 28.02 1.78 2.55
CA GLU A 498 27.68 3.21 2.70
C GLU A 498 26.26 3.38 3.26
N THR A 499 25.30 2.61 2.76
CA THR A 499 23.92 2.67 3.25
C THR A 499 23.82 2.23 4.71
N ALA A 500 24.52 1.16 5.10
CA ALA A 500 24.55 0.67 6.48
C ALA A 500 25.18 1.71 7.43
N ALA A 501 26.22 2.43 6.99
CA ALA A 501 26.81 3.51 7.76
C ALA A 501 25.81 4.66 8.00
N SER A 502 25.02 5.04 6.99
CA SER A 502 23.93 6.01 7.15
C SER A 502 22.86 5.51 8.13
N VAL A 503 22.44 4.25 8.04
CA VAL A 503 21.49 3.65 9.02
C VAL A 503 22.07 3.68 10.44
N GLN A 504 23.36 3.37 10.60
CA GLN A 504 24.04 3.39 11.90
C GLN A 504 24.06 4.80 12.51
N GLN A 505 24.34 5.81 11.70
CA GLN A 505 24.31 7.22 12.11
C GLN A 505 22.89 7.65 12.51
N MET A 506 21.89 7.35 11.65
CA MET A 506 20.50 7.66 11.92
C MET A 506 20.01 7.02 13.21
N THR A 507 20.39 5.77 13.49
CA THR A 507 19.93 5.07 14.71
C THR A 507 20.70 5.45 15.98
N GLY A 508 21.65 6.39 15.92
CA GLY A 508 22.44 6.84 17.07
C GLY A 508 23.42 5.78 17.58
N ARG A 509 23.91 4.91 16.68
CA ARG A 509 24.78 3.77 17.00
C ARG A 509 26.21 3.95 16.49
N SER A 510 26.63 5.19 16.24
CA SER A 510 28.05 5.52 16.10
C SER A 510 28.76 5.17 17.40
N LYS A 511 29.90 4.48 17.31
CA LYS A 511 30.86 4.46 18.41
C LYS A 511 31.35 5.87 18.70
#